data_AF-A0A3M1BHT7-F1
#
_entry.id   AF-A0A3M1BHT7-F1
#
_cell.length_a   1.000
_cell.length_b   1.000
_cell.length_c   1.000
_cell.angle_alpha   90.00
_cell.angle_beta   90.00
_cell.angle_gamma   90.00
#
_symmetry.space_group_name_H-M   'P 1'
#
loop_
_entity.id
_entity.type
_entity.pdbx_description
1 polymer ?
#
loop_
_entity_poly.entity_id
_entity_poly.type
_entity_poly.pdbx_seq_one_letter_code
_entity_poly.pdbx_strand_id
1 'polypeptide(L)' 'MASCYVCGKTTKFGKSVTFSAEQNSRTFKPNLQRVRVVLPDGSVKRVYVCAKCLKAGK' A
#
# COMPACT_ATOMS: atom_id res chain seq x y z
N MET A 1 9.80 -3.12 2.92
CA MET A 1 8.50 -2.39 2.99
C MET A 1 7.49 -3.12 2.12
N ALA A 2 6.27 -3.36 2.58
CA ALA A 2 5.26 -3.97 1.72
C ALA A 2 4.88 -3.00 0.58
N SER A 3 4.90 -3.50 -0.66
CA SER A 3 4.44 -2.78 -1.85
C SER A 3 3.17 -3.44 -2.37
N CYS A 4 2.32 -2.65 -3.04
CA CYS A 4 1.19 -3.23 -3.75
C CYS A 4 1.69 -4.05 -4.95
N TYR A 5 1.28 -5.31 -5.05
CA TYR A 5 1.59 -6.19 -6.17
C TYR A 5 1.06 -5.65 -7.52
N VAL A 6 -0.11 -5.00 -7.52
CA VAL A 6 -0.80 -4.55 -8.74
C VAL A 6 -0.32 -3.17 -9.22
N CYS A 7 -0.10 -2.22 -8.31
CA CYS A 7 0.19 -0.82 -8.66
C CYS A 7 1.51 -0.29 -8.12
N GLY A 8 2.31 -1.14 -7.47
CA GLY A 8 3.63 -0.77 -6.95
C GLY A 8 3.62 0.26 -5.82
N LYS A 9 2.47 0.67 -5.30
CA LYS A 9 2.38 1.66 -4.22
C LYS A 9 3.22 1.25 -3.02
N THR A 10 4.16 2.11 -2.68
CA THR A 10 5.02 2.01 -1.51
C THR A 10 4.69 3.12 -0.51
N THR A 11 5.28 3.00 0.66
CA THR A 11 5.27 4.04 1.69
C THR A 11 5.97 5.30 1.20
N LYS A 12 5.35 6.45 1.41
CA LYS A 12 5.97 7.75 1.14
C LYS A 12 6.42 8.39 2.45
N PHE A 13 7.51 9.17 2.38
CA PHE A 13 8.02 9.93 3.51
C PHE A 13 7.56 11.38 3.38
N GLY A 14 7.34 12.04 4.51
CA GLY A 14 7.02 13.47 4.54
C GLY A 14 7.05 14.03 5.96
N LYS A 15 6.46 15.21 6.12
CA LYS A 15 6.43 15.93 7.40
C LYS A 15 5.01 16.16 7.89
N SER A 16 4.82 16.16 9.19
CA SER A 16 3.66 16.73 9.86
C SER A 16 4.05 18.15 10.26
N VAL A 17 3.34 19.14 9.74
CA VAL A 17 3.54 20.54 10.10
C VAL A 17 2.56 20.88 11.22
N THR A 18 3.07 21.31 12.36
CA THR A 18 2.23 21.76 13.50
C THR A 18 1.75 23.19 13.30
N PHE A 19 0.88 23.67 14.18
CA PHE A 19 0.42 25.07 14.18
C PHE A 19 1.58 26.07 14.29
N SER A 20 2.65 25.73 15.02
CA SER A 20 3.88 26.53 15.16
C SER A 20 4.87 26.37 14.01
N ALA A 21 4.46 25.74 12.90
CA ALA A 21 5.30 25.43 11.73
C ALA A 21 6.46 24.45 11.98
N GLU A 22 6.47 23.74 13.10
CA GLU A 22 7.46 22.69 13.35
C GLU A 22 7.22 21.48 12.43
N GLN A 23 8.31 20.92 11.91
CA GLN A 23 8.27 19.85 10.89
C GLN A 23 8.71 18.50 11.44
N ASN A 24 7.76 17.75 11.98
CA ASN A 24 7.99 16.40 12.50
C ASN A 24 8.00 15.37 11.36
N SER A 25 8.94 14.42 11.37
CA SER A 25 8.97 13.36 10.35
C SER A 25 7.76 12.42 10.51
N ARG A 26 7.13 12.08 9.38
CA ARG A 26 6.05 11.09 9.34
C ARG A 26 6.15 10.21 8.11
N THR A 27 5.53 9.04 8.19
CA THR A 27 5.39 8.13 7.05
C THR A 27 3.92 8.05 6.63
N PHE A 28 3.70 8.03 5.31
CA PHE A 28 2.41 7.80 4.69
C PHE A 28 2.38 6.36 4.17
N LYS A 29 1.79 5.46 4.96
CA LYS A 29 1.66 4.05 4.59
C LYS A 29 0.40 3.85 3.73
N PRO A 30 0.50 3.19 2.56
CA PRO A 30 -0.69 2.79 1.83
C PRO A 30 -1.47 1.73 2.62
N ASN A 31 -2.80 1.74 2.52
CA ASN A 31 -3.65 0.67 3.07
C ASN A 31 -3.48 -0.59 2.20
N LEU A 32 -2.49 -1.42 2.56
CA LEU A 32 -2.20 -2.69 1.91
C LEU A 32 -2.87 -3.82 2.69
N GLN A 33 -3.62 -4.64 1.97
CA GLN A 33 -4.34 -5.79 2.50
C GLN A 33 -3.72 -7.06 1.93
N ARG A 34 -3.65 -8.11 2.75
CA ARG A 34 -3.12 -9.41 2.35
C ARG A 34 -4.26 -10.23 1.75
N VAL A 35 -4.19 -10.53 0.45
CA VAL A 35 -5.23 -11.26 -0.27
C VAL A 35 -4.66 -12.49 -0.96
N ARG A 36 -5.54 -13.46 -1.23
CA ARG A 36 -5.23 -14.63 -2.04
C ARG A 36 -5.53 -14.31 -3.49
N VAL A 37 -4.57 -14.49 -4.37
CA VAL A 37 -4.72 -14.31 -5.81
C VAL A 37 -4.46 -15.64 -6.48
N VAL A 38 -5.34 -16.01 -7.42
CA VAL A 38 -5.18 -17.19 -8.28
C VAL A 38 -4.33 -16.75 -9.47
N LEU A 39 -3.18 -17.39 -9.65
CA LEU A 39 -2.31 -17.17 -10.79
C LEU A 39 -2.85 -17.91 -12.04
N PRO A 40 -2.42 -17.52 -13.25
CA PRO A 40 -2.83 -18.19 -14.50
C PRO A 40 -2.59 -19.71 -14.48
N ASP A 41 -1.58 -20.14 -13.74
CA ASP A 41 -1.17 -21.54 -13.58
C ASP A 41 -2.04 -22.32 -12.57
N GLY A 42 -3.14 -21.72 -12.07
CA GLY A 42 -4.03 -22.30 -11.06
C GLY A 42 -3.50 -22.27 -9.62
N SER A 43 -2.27 -21.80 -9.40
CA SER A 43 -1.68 -21.72 -8.07
C SER A 43 -2.19 -20.49 -7.28
N VAL A 44 -2.42 -20.67 -5.98
CA VAL A 44 -2.87 -19.58 -5.10
C VAL A 44 -1.68 -18.98 -4.37
N LYS A 45 -1.40 -17.68 -4.58
CA LYS A 45 -0.39 -16.94 -3.81
C LYS A 45 -1.03 -15.90 -2.92
N ARG A 46 -0.38 -15.66 -1.78
CA ARG A 46 -0.73 -14.55 -0.88
C ARG A 46 0.11 -13.34 -1.26
N VAL A 47 -0.54 -12.25 -1.66
CA VAL A 47 0.11 -11.00 -2.07
C VAL A 47 -0.49 -9.81 -1.33
N TYR A 48 0.29 -8.73 -1.24
CA TYR A 48 -0.19 -7.45 -0.70
C TYR A 48 -0.81 -6.63 -1.83
N VAL A 49 -2.07 -6.22 -1.66
CA VAL A 49 -2.81 -5.43 -2.64
C VAL A 49 -3.39 -4.20 -1.98
N CYS A 50 -3.37 -3.08 -2.70
CA CYS A 50 -3.86 -1.80 -2.20
C CYS A 50 -5.39 -1.79 -2.13
N ALA A 51 -5.97 -1.17 -1.11
CA ALA A 51 -7.44 -1.07 -1.00
C ALA A 51 -8.10 -0.42 -2.23
N LYS A 52 -7.42 0.52 -2.91
CA LYS A 52 -7.91 1.12 -4.17
C LYS A 52 -7.95 0.11 -5.33
N CYS A 53 -7.02 -0.84 -5.34
CA CYS A 53 -6.91 -1.89 -6.34
C CYS A 53 -8.00 -2.93 -6.11
N LEU A 54 -8.19 -3.35 -4.84
CA LEU A 54 -9.29 -4.22 -4.43
C LEU A 54 -10.65 -3.62 -4.77
N LYS A 55 -10.86 -2.33 -4.47
CA LYS A 55 -12.10 -1.63 -4.83
C LYS A 55 -12.33 -1.58 -6.34
N ALA A 56 -11.27 -1.56 -7.14
CA ALA A 56 -11.35 -1.52 -8.60
C ALA A 56 -11.46 -2.93 -9.24
N GLY A 57 -11.46 -4.01 -8.46
CA GLY A 57 -11.49 -5.38 -8.98
C GLY A 57 -10.21 -5.78 -9.73
N LYS A 58 -9.07 -5.17 -9.37
CA LYS A 58 -7.75 -5.45 -9.97
C LYS A 58 -6.89 -6.33 -9.09
#